data_AF-A0AAD1IYD4-F1
#
_entry.id   AF-A0AAD1IYD4-F1
#
_cell.length_a   1.000
_cell.length_b   1.000
_cell.length_c   1.000
_cell.angle_alpha   90.00
_cell.angle_beta   90.00
_cell.angle_gamma   90.00
#
_symmetry.space_group_name_H-M   'P 1'
#
loop_
_entity.id
_entity.type
_entity.pdbx_description
1 polymer ?
#
loop_
_entity_poly.entity_id
_entity_poly.type
_entity_poly.pdbx_seq_one_letter_code
_entity_poly.pdbx_strand_id
1 'polypeptide(L)'
;MALRVVQWATGGVGVAAINGVLEHPELELAGCWVHSKAKAGRDVGELIGTDHLGVTATDSVDDILAMDADAVIYSPLLPDPNEVAALLRSGKNVVTPVGWFYPGEKEAAPLRAAALEGGVTLHGTGIAPGGISEKFPLVMSIMSTGVTFVRAEEFSDLRTYDAPDVVRYVMGFGDTPEKALSGPMQKLLDGGFIQSVKMVVDKMGFRADPVIRSSQEIAVATAPIESPIGAIEPGQVAARRFHWEATVDGEVVVRVTVNWLMGEQNLDPAWEFGEAGERYEMEVHGNPDFTVTVKGFQPDSVEAGLESNNGIVATAAHCVNSVPAVCAAAPGIATYLDLPLISGRAAQRLR
;
A
#
# COMPACT_ATOMS: atom_id res chain seq x y z
N MET A 1 20.42 -9.84 -18.07
CA MET A 1 19.18 -10.54 -18.45
C MET A 1 18.04 -9.86 -17.71
N ALA A 2 16.84 -9.81 -18.28
CA ALA A 2 15.67 -9.29 -17.58
C ALA A 2 15.28 -10.25 -16.45
N LEU A 3 14.79 -9.70 -15.34
CA LEU A 3 14.26 -10.48 -14.22
C LEU A 3 12.84 -10.94 -14.53
N ARG A 4 12.58 -12.22 -14.30
CA ARG A 4 11.32 -12.90 -14.53
C ARG A 4 10.37 -12.70 -13.36
N VAL A 5 9.27 -12.01 -13.60
CA VAL A 5 8.33 -11.60 -12.54
C VAL A 5 6.99 -12.30 -12.71
N VAL A 6 6.47 -12.85 -11.62
CA VAL A 6 5.10 -13.31 -11.51
C VAL A 6 4.25 -12.21 -10.86
N GLN A 7 3.09 -11.90 -11.45
CA GLN A 7 2.08 -11.09 -10.78
C GLN A 7 1.10 -11.99 -10.00
N TRP A 8 0.87 -11.70 -8.72
CA TRP A 8 -0.15 -12.39 -7.93
C TRP A 8 -1.45 -11.59 -7.87
N ALA A 9 -2.53 -12.18 -8.37
CA ALA A 9 -3.85 -11.57 -8.54
C ALA A 9 -3.89 -10.41 -9.55
N THR A 10 -5.08 -10.18 -10.11
CA THR A 10 -5.34 -9.21 -11.19
C THR A 10 -6.41 -8.17 -10.78
N GLY A 11 -6.39 -7.70 -9.54
CA GLY A 11 -7.18 -6.54 -9.12
C GLY A 11 -6.56 -5.23 -9.62
N GLY A 12 -7.07 -4.06 -9.21
CA GLY A 12 -6.55 -2.76 -9.65
C GLY A 12 -5.02 -2.63 -9.50
N VAL A 13 -4.46 -3.00 -8.34
CA VAL A 13 -3.00 -3.02 -8.10
C VAL A 13 -2.30 -4.02 -9.03
N GLY A 14 -2.86 -5.20 -9.21
CA GLY A 14 -2.25 -6.25 -10.05
C GLY A 14 -2.23 -5.89 -11.53
N VAL A 15 -3.29 -5.28 -12.05
CA VAL A 15 -3.33 -4.74 -13.42
C VAL A 15 -2.28 -3.65 -13.60
N ALA A 16 -2.21 -2.70 -12.67
CA ALA A 16 -1.19 -1.64 -12.70
C ALA A 16 0.24 -2.19 -12.60
N ALA A 17 0.45 -3.25 -11.81
CA ALA A 17 1.75 -3.91 -11.67
C ALA A 17 2.15 -4.67 -12.94
N ILE A 18 1.22 -5.34 -13.63
CA ILE A 18 1.48 -5.96 -14.94
C ILE A 18 1.92 -4.90 -15.94
N ASN A 19 1.17 -3.80 -16.06
CA ASN A 19 1.55 -2.70 -16.95
C ASN A 19 2.93 -2.13 -16.58
N GLY A 20 3.20 -1.94 -15.29
CA GLY A 20 4.50 -1.50 -14.80
C GLY A 20 5.63 -2.46 -15.17
N VAL A 21 5.43 -3.79 -15.07
CA VAL A 21 6.42 -4.79 -15.49
C VAL A 21 6.68 -4.71 -17.00
N LEU A 22 5.62 -4.59 -17.81
CA LEU A 22 5.75 -4.50 -19.28
C LEU A 22 6.50 -3.24 -19.73
N GLU A 23 6.40 -2.15 -18.97
CA GLU A 23 7.14 -0.91 -19.23
C GLU A 23 8.55 -0.90 -18.62
N HIS A 24 8.85 -1.83 -17.71
CA HIS A 24 10.12 -1.85 -16.98
C HIS A 24 11.22 -2.57 -17.79
N PRO A 25 12.29 -1.87 -18.17
CA PRO A 25 13.30 -2.37 -19.12
C PRO A 25 14.25 -3.45 -18.57
N GLU A 26 14.13 -3.77 -17.29
CA GLU A 26 14.89 -4.82 -16.62
C GLU A 26 13.99 -5.99 -16.17
N LEU A 27 12.68 -5.96 -16.43
CA LEU A 27 11.74 -7.00 -16.01
C LEU A 27 11.04 -7.60 -17.22
N GLU A 28 10.58 -8.85 -17.06
CA GLU A 28 9.68 -9.51 -17.98
C GLU A 28 8.58 -10.24 -17.20
N LEU A 29 7.35 -10.22 -17.72
CA LEU A 29 6.24 -10.95 -17.11
C LEU A 29 6.38 -12.44 -17.45
N ALA A 30 6.63 -13.27 -16.44
CA ALA A 30 6.82 -14.71 -16.59
C ALA A 30 5.55 -15.51 -16.29
N GLY A 31 4.67 -14.99 -15.44
CA GLY A 31 3.45 -15.67 -15.02
C GLY A 31 2.47 -14.75 -14.31
N CYS A 32 1.25 -15.24 -14.15
CA CYS A 32 0.20 -14.53 -13.42
C CYS A 32 -0.68 -15.52 -12.67
N TRP A 33 -0.85 -15.30 -11.37
CA TRP A 33 -1.77 -16.08 -10.56
C TRP A 33 -3.13 -15.38 -10.43
N VAL A 34 -4.22 -16.14 -10.51
CA VAL A 34 -5.60 -15.63 -10.40
C VAL A 34 -6.43 -16.47 -9.44
N HIS A 35 -7.31 -15.81 -8.68
CA HIS A 35 -8.23 -16.51 -7.77
C HIS A 35 -9.33 -17.32 -8.50
N SER A 36 -9.80 -16.85 -9.66
CA SER A 36 -10.99 -17.42 -10.29
C SER A 36 -10.64 -18.42 -11.40
N LYS A 37 -11.30 -19.58 -11.35
CA LYS A 37 -11.22 -20.62 -12.39
C LYS A 37 -11.56 -20.11 -13.79
N ALA A 38 -12.41 -19.09 -13.89
CA ALA A 38 -12.79 -18.48 -15.17
C ALA A 38 -11.66 -17.64 -15.81
N LYS A 39 -10.66 -17.23 -15.01
CA LYS A 39 -9.48 -16.50 -15.49
C LYS A 39 -8.30 -17.44 -15.77
N ALA A 40 -8.23 -18.59 -15.09
CA ALA A 40 -7.19 -19.59 -15.32
C ALA A 40 -7.22 -20.12 -16.77
N GLY A 41 -6.06 -20.30 -17.37
CA GLY A 41 -5.89 -20.74 -18.76
C GLY A 41 -6.05 -19.63 -19.82
N ARG A 42 -6.42 -18.40 -19.42
CA ARG A 42 -6.52 -17.26 -20.33
C ARG A 42 -5.21 -16.49 -20.42
N ASP A 43 -4.99 -15.81 -21.54
CA ASP A 43 -3.86 -14.89 -21.69
C ASP A 43 -4.03 -13.66 -20.79
N VAL A 44 -2.95 -13.25 -20.13
CA VAL A 44 -2.96 -12.11 -19.21
C VAL A 44 -3.34 -10.81 -19.92
N GLY A 45 -2.95 -10.64 -21.19
CA GLY A 45 -3.31 -9.48 -22.00
C GLY A 45 -4.82 -9.32 -22.11
N GLU A 46 -5.54 -10.41 -22.40
CA GLU A 46 -7.00 -10.41 -22.42
C GLU A 46 -7.62 -10.10 -21.06
N LEU A 47 -7.00 -10.54 -19.96
CA LEU A 47 -7.52 -10.32 -18.61
C LEU A 47 -7.44 -8.84 -18.20
N ILE A 48 -6.45 -8.12 -18.72
CA ILE A 48 -6.23 -6.70 -18.41
C ILE A 48 -6.69 -5.75 -19.52
N GLY A 49 -7.34 -6.26 -20.58
CA GLY A 49 -7.89 -5.45 -21.66
C GLY A 49 -6.85 -4.91 -22.65
N THR A 50 -5.75 -5.63 -22.84
CA THR A 50 -4.66 -5.28 -23.78
C THR A 50 -4.47 -6.36 -24.85
N ASP A 51 -3.53 -6.16 -25.76
CA ASP A 51 -3.13 -7.18 -26.74
C ASP A 51 -2.56 -8.43 -26.07
N HIS A 52 -2.59 -9.56 -26.78
CA HIS A 52 -2.13 -10.84 -26.27
C HIS A 52 -0.65 -10.80 -25.86
N LEU A 53 -0.37 -11.15 -24.60
CA LEU A 53 0.98 -11.06 -24.02
C LEU A 53 1.78 -12.35 -24.14
N GLY A 54 1.13 -13.49 -24.43
CA GLY A 54 1.77 -14.80 -24.46
C GLY A 54 2.02 -15.40 -23.08
N VAL A 55 1.38 -14.86 -22.04
CA VAL A 55 1.51 -15.32 -20.65
C VAL A 55 0.16 -15.85 -20.21
N THR A 56 0.09 -17.13 -19.89
CA THR A 56 -1.14 -17.77 -19.44
C THR A 56 -1.29 -17.63 -17.93
N ALA A 57 -2.46 -17.16 -17.47
CA ALA A 57 -2.78 -17.10 -16.04
C ALA A 57 -3.09 -18.50 -15.48
N THR A 58 -2.72 -18.76 -14.23
CA THR A 58 -3.01 -20.01 -13.51
C THR A 58 -3.68 -19.72 -12.17
N ASP A 59 -4.53 -20.62 -11.69
CA ASP A 59 -5.06 -20.61 -10.32
C ASP A 59 -4.34 -21.65 -9.41
N SER A 60 -3.36 -22.37 -9.96
CA SER A 60 -2.52 -23.32 -9.23
C SER A 60 -1.35 -22.62 -8.57
N VAL A 61 -1.27 -22.70 -7.24
CA VAL A 61 -0.10 -22.21 -6.49
C VAL A 61 1.13 -23.06 -6.83
N ASP A 62 0.97 -24.37 -7.00
CA ASP A 62 2.07 -25.28 -7.34
C ASP A 62 2.72 -24.93 -8.69
N ASP A 63 1.93 -24.48 -9.66
CA ASP A 63 2.45 -24.01 -10.96
C ASP A 63 3.37 -22.80 -10.76
N ILE A 64 2.98 -21.86 -9.90
CA ILE A 64 3.81 -20.69 -9.57
C ILE A 64 5.06 -21.10 -8.81
N LEU A 65 4.94 -22.01 -7.84
CA LEU A 65 6.10 -22.50 -7.09
C LEU A 65 7.12 -23.21 -7.99
N ALA A 66 6.66 -23.99 -8.98
CA ALA A 66 7.53 -24.69 -9.93
C ALA A 66 8.05 -23.80 -11.08
N MET A 67 7.46 -22.63 -11.30
CA MET A 67 7.83 -21.73 -12.40
C MET A 67 9.23 -21.16 -12.21
N ASP A 68 9.99 -21.09 -13.31
CA ASP A 68 11.25 -20.36 -13.38
C ASP A 68 10.97 -18.84 -13.39
N ALA A 69 11.12 -18.21 -12.23
CA ALA A 69 10.93 -16.78 -12.00
C ALA A 69 11.81 -16.28 -10.86
N ASP A 70 12.26 -15.03 -10.96
CA ASP A 70 13.14 -14.38 -9.97
C ASP A 70 12.34 -13.77 -8.80
N ALA A 71 11.12 -13.28 -9.09
CA ALA A 71 10.31 -12.57 -8.11
C ALA A 71 8.80 -12.75 -8.31
N VAL A 72 8.05 -12.55 -7.24
CA VAL A 72 6.60 -12.42 -7.22
C VAL A 72 6.22 -11.06 -6.66
N ILE A 73 5.41 -10.31 -7.41
CA ILE A 73 4.68 -9.16 -6.87
C ILE A 73 3.39 -9.70 -6.25
N TYR A 74 3.41 -9.85 -4.93
CA TYR A 74 2.34 -10.47 -4.14
C TYR A 74 1.33 -9.42 -3.68
N SER A 75 0.20 -9.27 -4.37
CA SER A 75 -0.81 -8.23 -4.06
C SER A 75 -2.25 -8.77 -3.96
N PRO A 76 -2.54 -9.70 -3.02
CA PRO A 76 -3.92 -10.10 -2.71
C PRO A 76 -4.64 -8.99 -1.90
N LEU A 77 -5.94 -9.19 -1.65
CA LEU A 77 -6.70 -8.33 -0.74
C LEU A 77 -6.23 -8.45 0.72
N LEU A 78 -5.99 -9.68 1.18
CA LEU A 78 -5.45 -9.98 2.50
C LEU A 78 -4.22 -10.87 2.33
N PRO A 79 -3.12 -10.60 3.03
CA PRO A 79 -1.92 -11.41 2.93
C PRO A 79 -2.05 -12.74 3.69
N ASP A 80 -1.51 -13.81 3.11
CA ASP A 80 -1.34 -15.11 3.76
C ASP A 80 0.17 -15.40 4.00
N PRO A 81 0.62 -15.44 5.26
CA PRO A 81 2.01 -15.76 5.59
C PRO A 81 2.47 -17.14 5.06
N ASN A 82 1.56 -18.11 4.92
CA ASN A 82 1.91 -19.44 4.42
C ASN A 82 2.18 -19.42 2.91
N GLU A 83 1.36 -18.67 2.14
CA GLU A 83 1.60 -18.46 0.71
C GLU A 83 2.95 -17.77 0.50
N VAL A 84 3.21 -16.69 1.23
CA VAL A 84 4.49 -15.96 1.14
C VAL A 84 5.66 -16.86 1.55
N ALA A 85 5.54 -17.64 2.62
CA ALA A 85 6.58 -18.59 3.02
C ALA A 85 6.83 -19.67 1.95
N ALA A 86 5.78 -20.17 1.28
CA ALA A 86 5.93 -21.13 0.19
C ALA A 86 6.64 -20.51 -1.02
N LEU A 87 6.25 -19.30 -1.42
CA LEU A 87 6.90 -18.53 -2.49
C LEU A 87 8.40 -18.34 -2.21
N LEU A 88 8.74 -17.89 -1.00
CA LEU A 88 10.13 -17.70 -0.58
C LEU A 88 10.92 -19.02 -0.65
N ARG A 89 10.39 -20.12 -0.11
CA ARG A 89 11.05 -21.44 -0.17
C ARG A 89 11.24 -21.96 -1.60
N SER A 90 10.39 -21.54 -2.54
CA SER A 90 10.55 -21.89 -3.95
C SER A 90 11.68 -21.13 -4.67
N GLY A 91 12.45 -20.31 -3.94
CA GLY A 91 13.55 -19.53 -4.49
C GLY A 91 13.09 -18.26 -5.20
N LYS A 92 11.90 -17.74 -4.86
CA LYS A 92 11.36 -16.50 -5.46
C LYS A 92 11.40 -15.37 -4.45
N ASN A 93 11.97 -14.24 -4.85
CA ASN A 93 11.85 -13.01 -4.08
C ASN A 93 10.38 -12.57 -4.02
N VAL A 94 9.96 -11.94 -2.93
CA VAL A 94 8.58 -11.46 -2.77
C VAL A 94 8.59 -9.97 -2.50
N VAL A 95 7.86 -9.21 -3.32
CA VAL A 95 7.57 -7.79 -3.10
C VAL A 95 6.07 -7.63 -2.91
N THR A 96 5.63 -6.96 -1.85
CA THR A 96 4.20 -6.89 -1.52
C THR A 96 3.75 -5.53 -1.00
N PRO A 97 2.58 -5.01 -1.44
CA PRO A 97 1.93 -3.85 -0.84
C PRO A 97 1.05 -4.18 0.36
N VAL A 98 1.05 -5.43 0.82
CA VAL A 98 0.21 -5.88 1.92
C VAL A 98 1.03 -6.67 2.95
N GLY A 99 1.57 -5.94 3.93
CA GLY A 99 2.25 -6.51 5.10
C GLY A 99 3.78 -6.51 5.04
N TRP A 100 4.38 -6.83 6.19
CA TRP A 100 5.84 -6.96 6.38
C TRP A 100 6.68 -5.74 5.94
N PHE A 101 6.16 -4.52 6.17
CA PHE A 101 6.89 -3.26 5.95
C PHE A 101 8.04 -3.09 6.95
N TYR A 102 7.77 -3.39 8.23
CA TYR A 102 8.74 -3.39 9.33
C TYR A 102 8.28 -4.35 10.44
N PRO A 103 8.17 -5.66 10.15
CA PRO A 103 7.51 -6.62 11.03
C PRO A 103 8.28 -6.83 12.33
N GLY A 104 7.54 -7.02 13.43
CA GLY A 104 8.13 -7.45 14.69
C GLY A 104 8.66 -8.89 14.60
N GLU A 105 9.56 -9.27 15.52
CA GLU A 105 10.28 -10.55 15.44
C GLU A 105 9.35 -11.78 15.35
N LYS A 106 8.19 -11.74 16.02
CA LYS A 106 7.20 -12.83 15.97
C LYS A 106 6.65 -13.05 14.54
N GLU A 107 6.34 -11.97 13.82
CA GLU A 107 5.84 -12.03 12.45
C GLU A 107 6.95 -12.28 11.44
N ALA A 108 8.14 -11.73 11.72
CA ALA A 108 9.31 -11.82 10.87
C ALA A 108 9.95 -13.22 10.88
N ALA A 109 10.06 -13.87 12.04
CA ALA A 109 10.80 -15.12 12.20
C ALA A 109 10.42 -16.25 11.21
N PRO A 110 9.13 -16.62 11.03
CA PRO A 110 8.78 -17.69 10.09
C PRO A 110 9.10 -17.34 8.63
N LEU A 111 8.92 -16.07 8.24
CA LEU A 111 9.21 -15.64 6.87
C LEU A 111 10.70 -15.45 6.63
N ARG A 112 11.46 -14.97 7.63
CA ARG A 112 12.92 -14.91 7.56
C ARG A 112 13.51 -16.31 7.40
N ALA A 113 12.99 -17.30 8.13
CA ALA A 113 13.41 -18.69 7.95
C ALA A 113 13.15 -19.20 6.52
N ALA A 114 11.95 -18.93 5.98
CA ALA A 114 11.61 -19.31 4.60
C ALA A 114 12.48 -18.60 3.55
N ALA A 115 12.73 -17.30 3.74
CA ALA A 115 13.60 -16.48 2.89
C ALA A 115 15.05 -16.99 2.88
N LEU A 116 15.59 -17.35 4.06
CA LEU A 116 16.91 -17.96 4.19
C LEU A 116 17.00 -19.34 3.54
N GLU A 117 15.95 -20.17 3.69
CA GLU A 117 15.86 -21.50 3.07
C GLU A 117 15.86 -21.43 1.54
N GLY A 118 15.12 -20.48 0.97
CA GLY A 118 15.07 -20.24 -0.48
C GLY A 118 16.22 -19.40 -1.03
N GLY A 119 17.05 -18.79 -0.18
CA GLY A 119 18.11 -17.89 -0.61
C GLY A 119 17.61 -16.60 -1.25
N VAL A 120 16.46 -16.08 -0.80
CA VAL A 120 15.75 -14.94 -1.39
C VAL A 120 15.25 -13.95 -0.35
N THR A 121 14.67 -12.84 -0.83
CA THR A 121 14.29 -11.70 -0.01
C THR A 121 12.78 -11.44 -0.05
N LEU A 122 12.22 -11.08 1.10
CA LEU A 122 10.88 -10.48 1.23
C LEU A 122 11.01 -8.96 1.47
N HIS A 123 10.18 -8.18 0.79
CA HIS A 123 10.08 -6.74 1.00
C HIS A 123 8.63 -6.23 0.95
N GLY A 124 8.16 -5.64 2.04
CA GLY A 124 6.89 -4.90 2.09
C GLY A 124 7.07 -3.44 1.63
N THR A 125 6.27 -3.00 0.65
CA THR A 125 6.34 -1.65 0.06
C THR A 125 5.03 -1.24 -0.59
N GLY A 126 4.68 0.03 -0.54
CA GLY A 126 3.45 0.57 -1.14
C GLY A 126 3.44 2.09 -1.14
N ILE A 127 2.28 2.71 -1.34
CA ILE A 127 2.15 4.16 -1.18
C ILE A 127 2.04 4.55 0.30
N ALA A 128 1.08 3.97 1.03
CA ALA A 128 0.85 4.13 2.46
C ALA A 128 0.04 2.92 2.95
N PRO A 129 0.62 1.97 3.72
CA PRO A 129 1.99 1.91 4.21
C PRO A 129 3.08 1.86 3.10
N GLY A 130 4.29 2.36 3.37
CA GLY A 130 5.42 2.35 2.44
C GLY A 130 6.08 3.71 2.20
N GLY A 131 5.80 4.28 1.03
CA GLY A 131 6.41 5.51 0.55
C GLY A 131 6.11 6.71 1.45
N ILE A 132 4.85 7.14 1.46
CA ILE A 132 4.40 8.35 2.15
C ILE A 132 4.48 8.22 3.67
N SER A 133 4.14 7.06 4.23
CA SER A 133 3.99 6.89 5.68
C SER A 133 5.30 6.76 6.45
N GLU A 134 6.38 6.26 5.83
CA GLU A 134 7.67 6.07 6.52
C GLU A 134 8.89 6.43 5.67
N LYS A 135 8.98 5.98 4.41
CA LYS A 135 10.19 6.17 3.59
C LYS A 135 10.49 7.64 3.30
N PHE A 136 9.51 8.37 2.77
CA PHE A 136 9.70 9.76 2.38
C PHE A 136 9.83 10.70 3.58
N PRO A 137 9.06 10.57 4.67
CA PRO A 137 9.32 11.32 5.88
C PRO A 137 10.75 11.12 6.41
N LEU A 138 11.24 9.87 6.43
CA LEU A 138 12.63 9.57 6.82
C LEU A 138 13.64 10.25 5.90
N VAL A 139 13.48 10.13 4.58
CA VAL A 139 14.41 10.73 3.60
C VAL A 139 14.38 12.25 3.69
N MET A 140 13.20 12.88 3.77
CA MET A 140 13.09 14.34 3.78
C MET A 140 13.59 14.93 5.11
N SER A 141 13.47 14.19 6.23
CA SER A 141 13.89 14.64 7.56
C SER A 141 15.37 15.04 7.64
N ILE A 142 16.23 14.58 6.72
CA ILE A 142 17.64 14.98 6.66
C ILE A 142 17.84 16.49 6.49
N MET A 143 16.84 17.19 5.97
CA MET A 143 16.86 18.64 5.76
C MET A 143 16.56 19.43 7.04
N SER A 144 16.32 18.76 8.17
CA SER A 144 16.04 19.38 9.46
C SER A 144 16.94 18.81 10.56
N THR A 145 17.43 19.68 11.44
CA THR A 145 18.21 19.29 12.62
C THR A 145 17.33 19.24 13.86
N GLY A 146 17.64 18.36 14.81
CA GLY A 146 16.91 18.28 16.09
C GLY A 146 15.42 17.99 15.91
N VAL A 147 15.08 17.00 15.06
CA VAL A 147 13.68 16.68 14.75
C VAL A 147 12.92 16.26 16.00
N THR A 148 11.79 16.93 16.26
CA THR A 148 10.91 16.67 17.41
C THR A 148 9.62 15.97 16.99
N PHE A 149 9.18 16.16 15.75
CA PHE A 149 7.93 15.60 15.24
C PHE A 149 8.02 15.25 13.76
N VAL A 150 7.41 14.13 13.39
CA VAL A 150 7.22 13.71 12.00
C VAL A 150 5.77 13.29 11.78
N ARG A 151 5.14 13.81 10.72
CA ARG A 151 3.80 13.42 10.28
C ARG A 151 3.84 12.90 8.85
N ALA A 152 3.01 11.90 8.58
CA ALA A 152 2.53 11.58 7.24
C ALA A 152 1.00 11.52 7.25
N GLU A 153 0.37 12.04 6.21
CA GLU A 153 -1.08 12.16 6.17
C GLU A 153 -1.65 12.00 4.76
N GLU A 154 -2.70 11.20 4.63
CA GLU A 154 -3.46 11.01 3.40
C GLU A 154 -4.80 11.75 3.48
N PHE A 155 -5.21 12.38 2.38
CA PHE A 155 -6.54 12.92 2.16
C PHE A 155 -7.10 12.35 0.84
N SER A 156 -8.18 11.56 0.93
CA SER A 156 -8.70 10.81 -0.21
C SER A 156 -10.21 10.81 -0.28
N ASP A 157 -10.71 10.95 -1.50
CA ASP A 157 -12.11 10.67 -1.84
C ASP A 157 -12.28 9.20 -2.22
N LEU A 158 -12.96 8.45 -1.36
CA LEU A 158 -13.12 6.99 -1.52
C LEU A 158 -14.17 6.63 -2.56
N ARG A 159 -14.89 7.61 -3.13
CA ARG A 159 -15.71 7.41 -4.32
C ARG A 159 -14.83 7.11 -5.54
N THR A 160 -13.57 7.50 -5.53
CA THR A 160 -12.61 7.20 -6.62
C THR A 160 -12.01 5.80 -6.54
N TYR A 161 -12.40 4.97 -5.56
CA TYR A 161 -11.83 3.64 -5.34
C TYR A 161 -12.74 2.54 -5.91
N ASP A 162 -12.34 1.93 -7.03
CA ASP A 162 -13.11 0.90 -7.75
C ASP A 162 -13.07 -0.48 -7.05
N ALA A 163 -13.59 -0.54 -5.83
CA ALA A 163 -13.83 -1.76 -5.09
C ALA A 163 -15.05 -1.58 -4.17
N PRO A 164 -16.27 -1.45 -4.73
CA PRO A 164 -17.45 -1.03 -3.98
C PRO A 164 -17.75 -1.95 -2.78
N ASP A 165 -17.53 -3.25 -2.91
CA ASP A 165 -17.71 -4.21 -1.81
C ASP A 165 -16.69 -3.99 -0.68
N VAL A 166 -15.45 -3.63 -1.01
CA VAL A 166 -14.43 -3.30 0.00
C VAL A 166 -14.81 -2.01 0.71
N VAL A 167 -15.21 -0.99 -0.04
CA VAL A 167 -15.60 0.31 0.50
C VAL A 167 -16.84 0.18 1.40
N ARG A 168 -17.83 -0.62 1.01
CA ARG A 168 -19.05 -0.87 1.79
C ARG A 168 -18.79 -1.76 3.00
N TYR A 169 -18.29 -2.98 2.76
CA TYR A 169 -18.34 -4.06 3.75
C TYR A 169 -17.07 -4.20 4.58
N VAL A 170 -15.93 -3.67 4.10
CA VAL A 170 -14.66 -3.70 4.84
C VAL A 170 -14.39 -2.33 5.48
N MET A 171 -14.50 -1.25 4.69
CA MET A 171 -14.29 0.12 5.16
C MET A 171 -15.53 0.72 5.85
N GLY A 172 -16.70 0.08 5.78
CA GLY A 172 -17.86 0.42 6.61
C GLY A 172 -18.56 1.74 6.25
N PHE A 173 -18.35 2.27 5.05
CA PHE A 173 -19.10 3.43 4.56
C PHE A 173 -20.55 3.06 4.26
N GLY A 174 -21.49 3.97 4.49
CA GLY A 174 -22.92 3.68 4.31
C GLY A 174 -23.51 2.72 5.36
N ASP A 175 -22.80 2.49 6.46
CA ASP A 175 -23.26 1.72 7.63
C ASP A 175 -23.50 2.64 8.83
N THR A 176 -24.02 2.10 9.93
CA THR A 176 -24.20 2.88 11.16
C THR A 176 -22.85 3.19 11.85
N PRO A 177 -22.73 4.30 12.59
CA PRO A 177 -21.57 4.61 13.43
C PRO A 177 -21.06 3.43 14.27
N GLU A 178 -21.98 2.74 14.96
CA GLU A 178 -21.66 1.60 15.83
C GLU A 178 -20.98 0.45 15.06
N LYS A 179 -21.51 0.10 13.88
CA LYS A 179 -20.93 -0.95 13.05
C LYS A 179 -19.58 -0.55 12.46
N ALA A 180 -19.44 0.69 11.99
CA ALA A 180 -18.19 1.16 11.41
C ALA A 180 -17.04 1.18 12.45
N LEU A 181 -17.34 1.64 13.67
CA LEU A 181 -16.38 1.72 14.78
C LEU A 181 -15.98 0.34 15.32
N SER A 182 -16.92 -0.61 15.36
CA SER A 182 -16.67 -2.00 15.81
C SER A 182 -16.17 -2.94 14.70
N GLY A 183 -16.16 -2.47 13.45
CA GLY A 183 -15.74 -3.22 12.28
C GLY A 183 -14.24 -3.55 12.25
N PRO A 184 -13.81 -4.37 11.27
CA PRO A 184 -12.44 -4.89 11.22
C PRO A 184 -11.40 -3.85 10.78
N MET A 185 -11.82 -2.71 10.21
CA MET A 185 -10.95 -1.80 9.46
C MET A 185 -9.75 -1.30 10.27
N GLN A 186 -9.94 -0.79 11.49
CA GLN A 186 -8.85 -0.30 12.32
C GLN A 186 -7.79 -1.39 12.54
N LYS A 187 -8.23 -2.62 12.90
CA LYS A 187 -7.31 -3.74 13.16
C LYS A 187 -6.55 -4.18 11.91
N LEU A 188 -7.19 -4.12 10.74
CA LEU A 188 -6.54 -4.43 9.47
C LEU A 188 -5.44 -3.40 9.15
N LEU A 189 -5.74 -2.11 9.37
CA LEU A 189 -4.79 -1.02 9.14
C LEU A 189 -3.66 -0.97 10.18
N ASP A 190 -3.97 -1.29 11.44
CA ASP A 190 -2.99 -1.35 12.54
C ASP A 190 -1.76 -2.18 12.15
N GLY A 191 -1.95 -3.32 11.48
CA GLY A 191 -0.85 -4.20 11.08
C GLY A 191 0.24 -3.48 10.30
N GLY A 192 -0.11 -2.71 9.27
CA GLY A 192 0.86 -2.02 8.42
C GLY A 192 1.27 -0.64 8.93
N PHE A 193 0.33 0.15 9.45
CA PHE A 193 0.63 1.52 9.89
C PHE A 193 1.40 1.57 11.21
N ILE A 194 1.19 0.62 12.14
CA ILE A 194 2.04 0.51 13.34
C ILE A 194 3.48 0.18 12.94
N GLN A 195 3.69 -0.70 11.94
CA GLN A 195 5.02 -1.00 11.42
C GLN A 195 5.68 0.25 10.80
N SER A 196 4.92 1.05 10.05
CA SER A 196 5.41 2.31 9.47
C SER A 196 5.88 3.29 10.54
N VAL A 197 5.03 3.56 11.54
CA VAL A 197 5.37 4.43 12.68
C VAL A 197 6.59 3.89 13.42
N LYS A 198 6.64 2.57 13.68
CA LYS A 198 7.77 1.92 14.35
C LYS A 198 9.08 2.11 13.58
N MET A 199 9.06 1.98 12.24
CA MET A 199 10.25 2.20 11.42
C MET A 199 10.80 3.62 11.59
N VAL A 200 9.91 4.63 11.58
CA VAL A 200 10.29 6.03 11.77
C VAL A 200 10.89 6.25 13.16
N VAL A 201 10.21 5.75 14.21
CA VAL A 201 10.69 5.82 15.60
C VAL A 201 12.07 5.22 15.75
N ASP A 202 12.24 3.96 15.33
CA ASP A 202 13.46 3.19 15.53
C ASP A 202 14.63 3.80 14.71
N LYS A 203 14.37 4.28 13.49
CA LYS A 203 15.40 4.87 12.62
C LYS A 203 15.84 6.27 13.07
N MET A 204 14.91 7.09 13.53
CA MET A 204 15.22 8.45 14.01
C MET A 204 15.75 8.46 15.44
N GLY A 205 15.58 7.36 16.18
CA GLY A 205 16.09 7.22 17.54
C GLY A 205 15.22 7.91 18.59
N PHE A 206 13.93 8.07 18.32
CA PHE A 206 12.98 8.55 19.32
C PHE A 206 12.90 7.55 20.48
N ARG A 207 12.93 8.06 21.71
CA ARG A 207 12.76 7.24 22.93
C ARG A 207 11.27 7.00 23.20
N ALA A 208 10.56 6.52 22.18
CA ALA A 208 9.11 6.41 22.24
C ALA A 208 8.66 5.35 23.25
N ASP A 209 7.47 5.59 23.82
CA ASP A 209 6.72 4.60 24.56
C ASP A 209 6.52 3.34 23.70
N PRO A 210 6.49 2.15 24.31
CA PRO A 210 6.43 0.90 23.57
C PRO A 210 5.11 0.68 22.81
N VAL A 211 4.07 1.46 23.14
CA VAL A 211 2.73 1.32 22.58
C VAL A 211 2.48 2.44 21.57
N ILE A 212 2.24 2.06 20.32
CA ILE A 212 1.68 2.95 19.30
C ILE A 212 0.18 3.06 19.55
N ARG A 213 -0.32 4.29 19.70
CA ARG A 213 -1.74 4.56 19.95
C ARG A 213 -2.48 4.58 18.63
N SER A 214 -3.51 3.76 18.51
CA SER A 214 -4.45 3.79 17.40
C SER A 214 -5.75 4.47 17.81
N SER A 215 -6.27 5.35 16.98
CA SER A 215 -7.60 5.95 17.18
C SER A 215 -8.32 6.15 15.85
N GLN A 216 -9.64 6.17 15.90
CA GLN A 216 -10.49 6.46 14.76
C GLN A 216 -11.57 7.48 15.10
N GLU A 217 -11.88 8.33 14.13
CA GLU A 217 -12.98 9.28 14.14
C GLU A 217 -13.86 9.02 12.92
N ILE A 218 -15.12 9.46 12.98
CA ILE A 218 -16.08 9.34 11.89
C ILE A 218 -16.88 10.63 11.71
N ALA A 219 -17.35 10.87 10.49
CA ALA A 219 -18.46 11.78 10.22
C ALA A 219 -19.59 11.04 9.51
N VAL A 220 -20.81 11.46 9.77
CA VAL A 220 -22.01 10.91 9.13
C VAL A 220 -22.58 11.87 8.09
N ALA A 221 -23.31 11.32 7.12
CA ALA A 221 -24.05 12.12 6.17
C ALA A 221 -25.20 12.89 6.87
N THR A 222 -25.44 14.14 6.46
CA THR A 222 -26.59 14.96 6.90
C THR A 222 -27.67 15.08 5.84
N ALA A 223 -27.34 14.72 4.59
CA ALA A 223 -28.24 14.59 3.44
C ALA A 223 -27.75 13.39 2.61
N PRO A 224 -28.58 12.81 1.71
CA PRO A 224 -28.13 11.73 0.83
C PRO A 224 -26.89 12.12 0.02
N ILE A 225 -25.88 11.25 0.01
CA ILE A 225 -24.65 11.40 -0.80
C ILE A 225 -24.64 10.29 -1.85
N GLU A 226 -24.67 10.67 -3.13
CA GLU A 226 -24.52 9.73 -4.24
C GLU A 226 -23.07 9.22 -4.31
N SER A 227 -22.92 7.90 -4.45
CA SER A 227 -21.61 7.25 -4.51
C SER A 227 -21.66 5.94 -5.31
N PRO A 228 -20.49 5.41 -5.72
CA PRO A 228 -20.42 4.12 -6.42
C PRO A 228 -20.89 2.90 -5.60
N ILE A 229 -21.02 3.04 -4.27
CA ILE A 229 -21.59 2.00 -3.38
C ILE A 229 -23.11 2.16 -3.17
N GLY A 230 -23.76 3.02 -3.95
CA GLY A 230 -25.13 3.49 -3.76
C GLY A 230 -25.22 4.74 -2.89
N ALA A 231 -26.43 5.25 -2.68
CA ALA A 231 -26.66 6.41 -1.82
C ALA A 231 -26.28 6.11 -0.36
N ILE A 232 -25.53 7.03 0.25
CA ILE A 232 -25.26 7.07 1.69
C ILE A 232 -26.31 8.00 2.31
N GLU A 233 -27.18 7.43 3.14
CA GLU A 233 -28.32 8.13 3.73
C GLU A 233 -27.93 8.92 4.99
N PRO A 234 -28.71 9.95 5.38
CA PRO A 234 -28.48 10.70 6.61
C PRO A 234 -28.30 9.80 7.85
N GLY A 235 -27.27 10.09 8.65
CA GLY A 235 -26.89 9.32 9.84
C GLY A 235 -26.00 8.11 9.56
N GLN A 236 -25.72 7.77 8.30
CA GLN A 236 -24.75 6.75 7.92
C GLN A 236 -23.33 7.32 7.79
N VAL A 237 -22.32 6.49 8.03
CA VAL A 237 -20.91 6.90 7.98
C VAL A 237 -20.51 7.28 6.54
N ALA A 238 -20.00 8.49 6.41
CA ALA A 238 -19.58 9.10 5.14
C ALA A 238 -18.13 9.61 5.17
N ALA A 239 -17.50 9.72 6.34
CA ALA A 239 -16.07 9.95 6.45
C ALA A 239 -15.48 9.17 7.62
N ARG A 240 -14.21 8.78 7.48
CA ARG A 240 -13.42 8.09 8.51
C ARG A 240 -12.02 8.64 8.55
N ARG A 241 -11.50 8.87 9.75
CA ARG A 241 -10.12 9.27 10.00
C ARG A 241 -9.50 8.28 10.94
N PHE A 242 -8.27 7.88 10.66
CA PHE A 242 -7.51 6.99 11.53
C PHE A 242 -6.16 7.61 11.85
N HIS A 243 -5.69 7.42 13.08
CA HIS A 243 -4.38 7.87 13.53
C HIS A 243 -3.59 6.70 14.11
N TRP A 244 -2.28 6.73 13.88
CA TRP A 244 -1.27 5.92 14.56
C TRP A 244 -0.19 6.83 15.10
N GLU A 245 -0.05 6.86 16.43
CA GLU A 245 0.81 7.83 17.11
C GLU A 245 1.83 7.14 18.02
N ALA A 246 3.10 7.50 17.85
CA ALA A 246 4.14 7.23 18.83
C ALA A 246 4.29 8.43 19.77
N THR A 247 4.45 8.18 21.06
CA THR A 247 4.64 9.23 22.07
C THR A 247 5.97 9.11 22.80
N VAL A 248 6.55 10.22 23.23
CA VAL A 248 7.64 10.29 24.20
C VAL A 248 7.11 11.06 25.41
N ASP A 249 7.04 10.42 26.58
CA ASP A 249 6.51 11.02 27.82
C ASP A 249 5.11 11.68 27.64
N GLY A 250 4.30 11.10 26.75
CA GLY A 250 2.95 11.58 26.41
C GLY A 250 2.86 12.61 25.27
N GLU A 251 3.98 13.14 24.78
CA GLU A 251 4.05 14.02 23.61
C GLU A 251 4.12 13.21 22.31
N VAL A 252 3.29 13.51 21.31
CA VAL A 252 3.31 12.80 20.01
C VAL A 252 4.53 13.24 19.21
N VAL A 253 5.38 12.27 18.83
CA VAL A 253 6.61 12.51 18.06
C VAL A 253 6.57 11.94 16.65
N VAL A 254 5.72 10.94 16.40
CA VAL A 254 5.45 10.41 15.07
C VAL A 254 3.95 10.19 14.93
N ARG A 255 3.36 10.69 13.86
CA ARG A 255 1.94 10.49 13.53
C ARG A 255 1.77 10.06 12.08
N VAL A 256 1.05 8.97 11.85
CA VAL A 256 0.49 8.67 10.53
C VAL A 256 -1.02 8.80 10.60
N THR A 257 -1.61 9.48 9.63
CA THR A 257 -3.05 9.70 9.54
C THR A 257 -3.56 9.34 8.16
N VAL A 258 -4.76 8.75 8.08
CA VAL A 258 -5.48 8.65 6.80
C VAL A 258 -6.88 9.27 6.96
N ASN A 259 -7.22 10.18 6.05
CA ASN A 259 -8.52 10.86 5.98
C ASN A 259 -9.26 10.37 4.74
N TRP A 260 -10.29 9.56 4.98
CA TRP A 260 -11.08 8.93 3.92
C TRP A 260 -12.49 9.49 3.93
N LEU A 261 -12.85 10.22 2.89
CA LEU A 261 -14.11 10.95 2.77
C LEU A 261 -14.91 10.42 1.57
N MET A 262 -16.24 10.48 1.66
CA MET A 262 -17.16 10.26 0.53
C MET A 262 -17.60 11.61 -0.05
N GLY A 263 -16.62 12.43 -0.43
CA GLY A 263 -16.78 13.87 -0.66
C GLY A 263 -16.80 14.69 0.64
N GLU A 264 -16.79 16.01 0.51
CA GLU A 264 -16.68 16.97 1.64
C GLU A 264 -18.00 17.66 2.01
N GLN A 265 -19.06 17.42 1.23
CA GLN A 265 -20.37 18.03 1.45
C GLN A 265 -21.25 17.15 2.33
N ASN A 266 -22.14 17.79 3.10
CA ASN A 266 -23.15 17.12 3.91
C ASN A 266 -22.57 16.17 4.97
N LEU A 267 -21.47 16.55 5.63
CA LEU A 267 -20.86 15.79 6.72
C LEU A 267 -21.11 16.44 8.08
N ASP A 268 -21.38 15.61 9.10
CA ASP A 268 -21.41 16.02 10.52
C ASP A 268 -20.57 15.05 11.39
N PRO A 269 -19.51 15.54 12.08
CA PRO A 269 -18.97 16.90 11.98
C PRO A 269 -18.46 17.23 10.58
N ALA A 270 -18.41 18.52 10.24
CA ALA A 270 -17.94 18.98 8.93
C ALA A 270 -16.45 18.67 8.74
N TRP A 271 -16.12 17.89 7.71
CA TRP A 271 -14.76 17.58 7.29
C TRP A 271 -14.56 18.01 5.84
N GLU A 272 -13.41 18.61 5.56
CA GLU A 272 -13.07 19.14 4.24
C GLU A 272 -11.69 18.64 3.84
N PHE A 273 -11.43 18.57 2.54
CA PHE A 273 -10.06 18.34 2.08
C PHE A 273 -9.18 19.57 2.30
N GLY A 274 -9.77 20.76 2.49
CA GLY A 274 -9.05 22.02 2.63
C GLY A 274 -8.52 22.55 1.29
N GLU A 275 -7.81 23.69 1.31
CA GLU A 275 -7.40 24.41 0.09
C GLU A 275 -6.55 23.57 -0.88
N ALA A 276 -5.82 22.60 -0.34
CA ALA A 276 -4.96 21.73 -1.13
C ALA A 276 -5.70 20.51 -1.72
N GLY A 277 -6.99 20.29 -1.42
CA GLY A 277 -7.76 19.16 -1.97
C GLY A 277 -7.18 17.79 -1.58
N GLU A 278 -7.50 16.75 -2.36
CA GLU A 278 -6.98 15.40 -2.18
C GLU A 278 -5.47 15.36 -2.42
N ARG A 279 -4.74 14.72 -1.51
CA ARG A 279 -3.27 14.78 -1.46
C ARG A 279 -2.68 13.80 -0.47
N TYR A 280 -1.35 13.70 -0.53
CA TYR A 280 -0.54 13.16 0.55
C TYR A 280 0.34 14.28 1.10
N GLU A 281 0.53 14.30 2.41
CA GLU A 281 1.34 15.31 3.09
C GLU A 281 2.32 14.69 4.05
N MET A 282 3.44 15.38 4.21
CA MET A 282 4.46 15.07 5.20
C MET A 282 4.86 16.35 5.90
N GLU A 283 5.11 16.26 7.19
CA GLU A 283 5.59 17.39 7.98
C GLU A 283 6.70 16.93 8.90
N VAL A 284 7.71 17.79 9.07
CA VAL A 284 8.82 17.57 9.99
C VAL A 284 9.00 18.85 10.80
N HIS A 285 8.99 18.73 12.13
CA HIS A 285 9.36 19.82 13.04
C HIS A 285 10.77 19.61 13.57
N GLY A 286 11.58 20.67 13.56
CA GLY A 286 12.97 20.70 13.97
C GLY A 286 13.58 22.06 13.67
N ASN A 287 14.70 22.08 12.96
CA ASN A 287 15.32 23.30 12.47
C ASN A 287 15.92 23.09 11.08
N PRO A 288 15.25 23.57 10.01
CA PRO A 288 13.92 24.22 10.01
C PRO A 288 12.76 23.23 10.13
N ASP A 289 11.58 23.74 10.44
CA ASP A 289 10.31 23.06 10.16
C ASP A 289 10.03 23.09 8.66
N PHE A 290 9.43 22.03 8.13
CA PHE A 290 8.96 22.04 6.75
C PHE A 290 7.78 21.09 6.53
N THR A 291 7.01 21.38 5.48
CA THR A 291 5.89 20.56 5.00
C THR A 291 6.09 20.25 3.51
N VAL A 292 5.75 19.04 3.12
CA VAL A 292 5.75 18.58 1.72
C VAL A 292 4.35 18.11 1.37
N THR A 293 3.77 18.69 0.32
CA THR A 293 2.49 18.25 -0.24
C THR A 293 2.74 17.56 -1.57
N VAL A 294 2.22 16.34 -1.72
CA VAL A 294 2.31 15.52 -2.93
C VAL A 294 0.92 15.42 -3.56
N LYS A 295 0.83 15.83 -4.83
CA LYS A 295 -0.37 15.76 -5.66
C LYS A 295 -0.15 14.86 -6.88
N GLY A 296 -1.25 14.48 -7.54
CA GLY A 296 -1.23 13.65 -8.75
C GLY A 296 -1.37 12.15 -8.50
N PHE A 297 -1.38 11.71 -7.23
CA PHE A 297 -1.75 10.34 -6.85
C PHE A 297 -3.23 10.17 -6.52
N GLN A 298 -4.01 11.23 -6.66
CA GLN A 298 -5.46 11.20 -6.52
C GLN A 298 -6.07 11.51 -7.89
N PRO A 299 -7.16 10.83 -8.29
CA PRO A 299 -7.82 11.09 -9.57
C PRO A 299 -8.44 12.49 -9.64
N ASP A 300 -8.55 13.06 -10.84
CA ASP A 300 -9.14 14.39 -11.05
C ASP A 300 -10.66 14.42 -10.87
N SER A 301 -11.32 13.24 -10.96
CA SER A 301 -12.76 13.08 -10.70
C SER A 301 -13.08 11.64 -10.26
N VAL A 302 -14.30 11.43 -9.75
CA VAL A 302 -14.83 10.10 -9.40
C VAL A 302 -14.83 9.18 -10.61
N GLU A 303 -15.34 9.67 -11.75
CA GLU A 303 -15.41 8.89 -12.99
C GLU A 303 -14.02 8.47 -13.46
N ALA A 304 -13.05 9.39 -13.45
CA ALA A 304 -11.66 9.09 -13.80
C ALA A 304 -11.04 8.05 -12.84
N GLY A 305 -11.32 8.16 -11.54
CA GLY A 305 -10.80 7.23 -10.54
C GLY A 305 -11.33 5.81 -10.67
N LEU A 306 -12.58 5.66 -11.12
CA LEU A 306 -13.18 4.36 -11.40
C LEU A 306 -12.61 3.69 -12.65
N GLU A 307 -12.05 4.47 -13.58
CA GLU A 307 -11.31 3.93 -14.74
C GLU A 307 -9.85 3.61 -14.38
N SER A 308 -9.17 4.54 -13.71
CA SER A 308 -7.80 4.39 -13.27
C SER A 308 -7.48 5.29 -12.07
N ASN A 309 -7.00 4.69 -10.99
CA ASN A 309 -6.62 5.43 -9.81
C ASN A 309 -5.09 5.57 -9.71
N ASN A 310 -4.60 6.81 -9.79
CA ASN A 310 -3.15 7.10 -9.77
C ASN A 310 -2.45 6.63 -8.49
N GLY A 311 -3.13 6.55 -7.36
CA GLY A 311 -2.59 6.04 -6.10
C GLY A 311 -2.39 4.52 -6.13
N ILE A 312 -3.30 3.80 -6.80
CA ILE A 312 -3.16 2.37 -7.11
C ILE A 312 -1.97 2.15 -8.04
N VAL A 313 -1.83 2.98 -9.08
CA VAL A 313 -0.68 2.93 -10.00
C VAL A 313 0.62 3.21 -9.26
N ALA A 314 0.66 4.23 -8.39
CA ALA A 314 1.85 4.56 -7.60
C ALA A 314 2.24 3.42 -6.63
N THR A 315 1.26 2.76 -6.01
CA THR A 315 1.48 1.58 -5.16
C THR A 315 2.12 0.44 -5.95
N ALA A 316 1.55 0.11 -7.10
CA ALA A 316 2.08 -0.92 -7.99
C ALA A 316 3.48 -0.58 -8.51
N ALA A 317 3.67 0.67 -8.97
CA ALA A 317 4.95 1.16 -9.45
C ALA A 317 6.04 1.09 -8.36
N HIS A 318 5.70 1.34 -7.10
CA HIS A 318 6.67 1.19 -6.01
C HIS A 318 7.09 -0.28 -5.85
N CYS A 319 6.16 -1.22 -5.94
CA CYS A 319 6.50 -2.66 -5.93
C CYS A 319 7.37 -3.05 -7.12
N VAL A 320 6.96 -2.69 -8.34
CA VAL A 320 7.67 -3.02 -9.59
C VAL A 320 9.11 -2.50 -9.57
N ASN A 321 9.30 -1.22 -9.25
CA ASN A 321 10.64 -0.62 -9.23
C ASN A 321 11.53 -1.16 -8.11
N SER A 322 10.96 -1.77 -7.07
CA SER A 322 11.72 -2.43 -6.00
C SER A 322 12.28 -3.79 -6.40
N VAL A 323 11.69 -4.48 -7.39
CA VAL A 323 12.07 -5.86 -7.76
C VAL A 323 13.58 -6.02 -8.00
N PRO A 324 14.27 -5.19 -8.80
CA PRO A 324 15.71 -5.37 -9.03
C PRO A 324 16.55 -5.27 -7.76
N ALA A 325 16.24 -4.32 -6.88
CA ALA A 325 16.97 -4.14 -5.63
C ALA A 325 16.72 -5.30 -4.65
N VAL A 326 15.48 -5.80 -4.59
CA VAL A 326 15.11 -6.93 -3.73
C VAL A 326 15.77 -8.23 -4.21
N CYS A 327 15.80 -8.48 -5.51
CA CYS A 327 16.48 -9.67 -6.07
C CYS A 327 18.00 -9.64 -5.84
N ALA A 328 18.60 -8.46 -5.76
CA ALA A 328 20.03 -8.29 -5.49
C ALA A 328 20.38 -8.29 -3.98
N ALA A 329 19.38 -8.23 -3.09
CA ALA A 329 19.60 -8.15 -1.65
C ALA A 329 20.01 -9.51 -1.05
N ALA A 330 20.59 -9.45 0.16
CA ALA A 330 20.90 -10.66 0.91
C ALA A 330 19.61 -11.36 1.39
N PRO A 331 19.58 -12.70 1.47
CA PRO A 331 18.38 -13.43 1.86
C PRO A 331 17.84 -13.03 3.24
N GLY A 332 16.52 -12.89 3.36
CA GLY A 332 15.86 -12.46 4.58
C GLY A 332 14.66 -11.53 4.33
N ILE A 333 14.42 -10.64 5.27
CA ILE A 333 13.42 -9.56 5.14
C ILE A 333 14.18 -8.26 5.01
N ALA A 334 14.01 -7.58 3.88
CA ALA A 334 14.65 -6.30 3.61
C ALA A 334 13.63 -5.16 3.71
N THR A 335 14.06 -4.05 4.28
CA THR A 335 13.27 -2.83 4.45
C THR A 335 13.93 -1.68 3.69
N TYR A 336 13.35 -0.48 3.71
CA TYR A 336 14.01 0.70 3.16
C TYR A 336 15.33 1.08 3.88
N LEU A 337 15.60 0.49 5.04
CA LEU A 337 16.84 0.68 5.78
C LEU A 337 18.00 -0.19 5.27
N ASP A 338 17.67 -1.26 4.53
CA ASP A 338 18.60 -2.28 4.05
C ASP A 338 18.84 -2.19 2.54
N LEU A 339 17.82 -1.74 1.80
CA LEU A 339 17.86 -1.64 0.35
C LEU A 339 18.58 -0.36 -0.14
N PRO A 340 19.21 -0.39 -1.34
CA PRO A 340 19.80 0.80 -1.93
C PRO A 340 18.74 1.84 -2.32
N LEU A 341 19.17 2.99 -2.84
CA LEU A 341 18.26 3.94 -3.45
C LEU A 341 17.50 3.29 -4.62
N ILE A 342 16.20 3.09 -4.42
CA ILE A 342 15.27 2.60 -5.44
C ILE A 342 14.74 3.79 -6.22
N SER A 343 14.83 3.72 -7.54
CA SER A 343 14.37 4.78 -8.45
C SER A 343 13.59 4.19 -9.63
N GLY A 344 12.68 4.98 -10.18
CA GLY A 344 12.00 4.64 -11.42
C GLY A 344 12.96 4.52 -12.60
N ARG A 345 12.52 3.83 -13.65
CA ARG A 345 13.27 3.66 -14.89
C ARG A 345 12.68 4.52 -15.99
N ALA A 346 13.55 5.15 -16.79
CA ALA A 346 13.11 5.83 -18.00
C ALA A 346 12.42 4.82 -18.93
N ALA A 347 11.29 5.23 -19.52
CA ALA A 347 10.51 4.43 -20.45
C ALA A 347 11.38 3.94 -21.62
N GLN A 348 11.09 2.74 -22.13
CA GLN A 348 11.90 2.08 -23.16
C GLN A 348 12.10 2.93 -24.42
N ARG A 349 11.07 3.68 -24.85
CA ARG A 349 11.14 4.58 -26.02
C ARG A 349 12.09 5.78 -25.86
N LEU A 350 12.57 6.04 -24.65
CA LEU A 350 13.50 7.13 -24.31
C LEU A 350 14.91 6.62 -23.97
N ARG A 351 15.18 5.33 -24.18
CA ARG A 351 16.47 4.69 -23.90
C ARG A 351 17.30 4.44 -25.15
#